data_AF-A0A3D4I0R0-F1
#
_entry.id   AF-A0A3D4I0R0-F1
#
_cell.length_a   1.000
_cell.length_b   1.000
_cell.length_c   1.000
_cell.angle_alpha   90.00
_cell.angle_beta   90.00
_cell.angle_gamma   90.00
#
_symmetry.space_group_name_H-M   'P 1'
#
loop_
_entity.id
_entity.type
_entity.pdbx_description
1 polymer ?
#
loop_
_entity_poly.entity_id
_entity_poly.type
_entity_poly.pdbx_seq_one_letter_code
_entity_poly.pdbx_strand_id
1 'polypeptide(L)'
;IQGGAGTSANMNANEVIANRACELLGGAKGSYVPVHPNDHVNMSQSTNDVFPTAGKLTALKLIPELVFKLKRLANALDGKSREFAAVVKMGRTQLQDAVPISLGQEL
;
A
#
# COMPACT_ATOMS: atom_id res chain seq x y z
N ILE A 1 0.52 -15.55 0.60
CA ILE A 1 1.55 -15.63 -0.48
C ILE A 1 1.04 -16.64 -1.50
N GLN A 2 0.98 -16.28 -2.78
CA GLN A 2 0.54 -17.18 -3.86
C GLN A 2 1.67 -17.38 -4.87
N GLY A 3 1.72 -18.55 -5.51
CA GLY A 3 2.51 -18.76 -6.73
C GLY A 3 1.80 -18.20 -7.97
N GLY A 4 2.40 -18.32 -9.16
CA GLY A 4 1.70 -18.04 -10.43
C GLY A 4 1.61 -16.57 -10.85
N ALA A 5 2.53 -15.71 -10.38
CA ALA A 5 2.70 -14.33 -10.83
C ALA A 5 1.44 -13.42 -10.76
N GLY A 6 0.50 -13.74 -9.86
CA GLY A 6 -0.75 -12.98 -9.69
C GLY A 6 -1.94 -13.53 -10.46
N THR A 7 -1.79 -14.64 -11.19
CA THR A 7 -2.85 -15.21 -12.04
C THR A 7 -4.09 -15.59 -11.24
N SER A 8 -3.94 -16.21 -10.06
CA SER A 8 -5.09 -16.57 -9.24
C SER A 8 -5.81 -15.34 -8.68
N ALA A 9 -5.12 -14.22 -8.47
CA ALA A 9 -5.77 -12.96 -8.08
C ALA A 9 -6.50 -12.29 -9.25
N ASN A 10 -5.92 -12.32 -10.46
CA ASN A 10 -6.57 -11.82 -11.66
C ASN A 10 -7.86 -12.63 -11.96
N MET A 11 -7.75 -13.96 -11.97
CA MET A 11 -8.91 -14.83 -12.17
C MET A 11 -9.94 -14.71 -11.05
N ASN A 12 -9.52 -14.52 -9.80
CA ASN A 12 -10.46 -14.29 -8.71
C ASN A 12 -11.29 -13.02 -8.93
N ALA A 13 -10.68 -11.91 -9.36
CA ALA A 13 -11.41 -10.71 -9.72
C ALA A 13 -12.37 -10.97 -10.90
N ASN A 14 -11.87 -11.62 -11.96
CA ASN A 14 -12.65 -11.93 -13.16
C ASN A 14 -13.89 -12.78 -12.84
N GLU A 15 -13.74 -13.85 -12.06
CA GLU A 15 -14.84 -14.76 -11.68
C GLU A 15 -15.85 -14.08 -10.78
N VAL A 16 -15.41 -13.29 -9.79
CA VAL A 16 -16.33 -12.55 -8.90
C VAL A 16 -17.15 -11.53 -9.70
N ILE A 17 -16.49 -10.77 -10.59
CA ILE A 17 -17.16 -9.79 -11.45
C ILE A 17 -18.13 -10.47 -12.41
N ALA A 18 -17.70 -11.54 -13.09
CA ALA A 18 -18.54 -12.28 -14.02
C ALA A 18 -19.79 -12.84 -13.34
N ASN A 19 -19.63 -13.48 -12.18
CA ASN A 19 -20.75 -13.99 -11.40
C ASN A 19 -21.69 -12.89 -10.96
N ARG A 20 -21.17 -11.75 -10.48
CA ARG A 20 -22.01 -10.63 -10.07
C ARG A 20 -22.78 -10.03 -11.25
N ALA A 21 -22.14 -9.93 -12.41
CA ALA A 21 -22.80 -9.47 -13.63
C ALA A 21 -23.88 -10.44 -14.11
N CYS A 22 -23.63 -11.76 -14.08
CA CYS A 22 -24.63 -12.76 -14.41
C CYS A 22 -25.87 -12.67 -13.50
N GLU A 23 -25.69 -12.55 -12.17
CA GLU A 23 -26.82 -12.38 -11.25
C GLU A 23 -27.65 -11.14 -11.57
N LEU A 24 -26.99 -10.01 -11.86
CA LEU A 24 -27.66 -8.75 -12.21
C LEU A 24 -28.43 -8.84 -13.54
N LEU A 25 -28.05 -9.77 -14.42
CA LEU A 25 -28.70 -10.02 -15.71
C LEU A 25 -29.70 -11.19 -15.66
N GLY A 26 -30.04 -11.69 -14.47
CA GLY A 26 -31.00 -12.78 -14.29
C GLY A 26 -30.44 -14.19 -14.55
N GLY A 27 -29.13 -14.33 -14.73
CA GLY A 27 -28.43 -15.61 -14.82
C GLY A 27 -28.08 -16.19 -13.44
N ALA A 28 -27.65 -17.46 -13.43
CA ALA A 28 -27.19 -18.14 -12.22
C ALA A 28 -25.67 -18.01 -12.04
N LYS A 29 -25.19 -17.95 -10.79
CA LYS A 29 -23.75 -18.06 -10.49
C LYS A 29 -23.17 -19.37 -11.03
N GLY A 30 -21.94 -19.32 -11.53
CA GLY A 30 -21.23 -20.44 -12.13
C GLY A 30 -21.70 -20.81 -13.54
N SER A 31 -22.80 -20.23 -14.04
CA SER A 31 -23.24 -20.48 -15.42
C SER A 31 -22.33 -19.81 -16.46
N TYR A 32 -21.67 -18.71 -16.07
CA TYR A 32 -20.89 -17.84 -16.95
C TYR A 32 -21.63 -17.39 -18.23
N VAL A 33 -22.96 -17.39 -18.15
CA VAL A 33 -23.87 -16.87 -19.18
C VAL A 33 -24.78 -15.84 -18.50
N PRO A 34 -24.89 -14.61 -19.04
CA PRO A 34 -24.28 -14.14 -20.30
C PRO A 34 -22.83 -13.62 -20.17
N VAL A 35 -22.23 -13.60 -18.97
CA VAL A 35 -20.90 -12.99 -18.75
C VAL A 35 -19.84 -14.05 -18.42
N HIS A 36 -18.89 -14.27 -19.33
CA HIS A 36 -17.76 -15.18 -19.15
C HIS A 36 -16.53 -14.45 -18.57
N PRO A 37 -15.84 -15.00 -17.55
CA PRO A 37 -14.74 -14.33 -16.87
C PRO A 37 -13.54 -14.04 -17.79
N ASN A 38 -13.23 -14.92 -18.74
CA ASN A 38 -12.14 -14.69 -19.68
C ASN A 38 -12.57 -13.83 -20.87
N ASP A 39 -13.60 -14.29 -21.58
CA ASP A 39 -14.01 -13.74 -22.87
C ASP A 39 -14.60 -12.34 -22.75
N HIS A 40 -15.23 -12.01 -21.61
CA HIS A 40 -15.87 -10.71 -21.39
C HIS A 40 -15.13 -9.86 -20.35
N VAL A 41 -14.91 -10.37 -19.13
CA VAL A 41 -14.29 -9.55 -18.06
C VAL A 41 -12.81 -9.32 -18.32
N ASN A 42 -12.08 -10.36 -18.73
CA ASN A 42 -10.66 -10.31 -19.08
C ASN A 42 -10.43 -10.06 -20.58
N MET A 43 -11.42 -9.54 -21.31
CA MET A 43 -11.29 -9.24 -22.73
C MET A 43 -10.12 -8.26 -22.93
N SER A 44 -9.22 -8.59 -23.87
CA SER A 44 -8.04 -7.80 -24.22
C SER A 44 -7.05 -7.54 -23.08
N GLN A 45 -7.08 -8.37 -22.03
CA GLN A 45 -6.23 -8.24 -20.85
C GLN A 45 -5.42 -9.51 -20.58
N SER A 46 -4.30 -9.37 -19.87
CA SER A 46 -3.51 -10.48 -19.33
C SER A 46 -3.32 -10.30 -17.82
N THR A 47 -3.00 -11.36 -17.10
CA THR A 47 -2.48 -11.19 -15.74
C THR A 47 -1.23 -10.30 -15.73
N ASN A 48 -0.41 -10.40 -16.79
CA ASN A 48 0.92 -9.79 -16.85
C ASN A 48 0.90 -8.26 -17.01
N ASP A 49 -0.22 -7.67 -17.43
CA ASP A 49 -0.43 -6.22 -17.46
C ASP A 49 -1.42 -5.77 -16.37
N VAL A 50 -2.52 -6.49 -16.14
CA VAL A 50 -3.53 -6.15 -15.12
C VAL A 50 -2.95 -6.17 -13.71
N PHE A 51 -2.29 -7.26 -13.33
CA PHE A 51 -1.81 -7.43 -11.96
C PHE A 51 -0.76 -6.37 -11.55
N PRO A 52 0.31 -6.12 -12.33
CA PRO A 52 1.25 -5.04 -11.97
C PRO A 52 0.61 -3.65 -12.07
N THR A 53 -0.35 -3.42 -12.97
CA THR A 53 -1.07 -2.15 -13.05
C THR A 53 -1.89 -1.90 -11.78
N ALA A 54 -2.66 -2.90 -11.33
CA ALA A 54 -3.42 -2.82 -10.08
C ALA A 54 -2.51 -2.59 -8.86
N GLY A 55 -1.34 -3.24 -8.82
CA GLY A 55 -0.33 -3.02 -7.80
C GLY A 55 0.18 -1.57 -7.76
N LYS A 56 0.50 -0.99 -8.92
CA LYS A 56 0.92 0.42 -9.03
C LYS A 56 -0.19 1.39 -8.62
N LEU A 57 -1.43 1.16 -9.05
CA LEU A 57 -2.58 1.97 -8.63
C LEU A 57 -2.81 1.90 -7.12
N THR A 58 -2.65 0.72 -6.52
CA THR A 58 -2.74 0.53 -5.07
C THR A 58 -1.66 1.33 -4.35
N ALA A 59 -0.41 1.26 -4.81
CA ALA A 59 0.67 2.05 -4.24
C ALA A 59 0.39 3.56 -4.34
N LEU A 60 -0.05 4.05 -5.50
CA LEU A 60 -0.43 5.45 -5.70
C LEU A 60 -1.55 5.90 -4.76
N LYS A 61 -2.50 5.02 -4.42
CA LYS A 61 -3.57 5.32 -3.47
C LYS A 61 -3.08 5.38 -2.02
N LEU A 62 -2.09 4.56 -1.64
CA LEU A 62 -1.59 4.45 -0.27
C LEU A 62 -0.51 5.49 0.06
N ILE A 63 0.30 5.90 -0.91
CA ILE A 63 1.41 6.85 -0.73
C ILE A 63 0.97 8.18 -0.10
N PRO A 64 -0.13 8.84 -0.49
CA PRO A 64 -0.53 10.12 0.09
C PRO A 64 -0.77 10.06 1.60
N GLU A 65 -1.44 9.00 2.09
CA GLU A 65 -1.68 8.81 3.52
C GLU A 65 -0.38 8.54 4.28
N LEU A 66 0.53 7.74 3.69
CA LEU A 66 1.86 7.51 4.23
C LEU A 66 2.63 8.83 4.36
N VAL A 67 2.66 9.64 3.30
CA VAL A 67 3.34 10.94 3.28
C VAL A 67 2.74 11.88 4.33
N PHE A 68 1.41 11.89 4.48
CA PHE A 68 0.75 12.68 5.53
C PHE A 68 1.20 12.24 6.93
N LYS A 69 1.21 10.94 7.21
CA LYS A 69 1.65 10.40 8.51
C LYS A 69 3.13 10.69 8.78
N LEU A 70 3.99 10.56 7.78
CA LEU A 70 5.41 10.90 7.89
C LEU A 70 5.63 12.39 8.15
N LYS A 71 4.90 13.27 7.46
CA LYS A 71 4.94 14.72 7.73
C LYS A 71 4.47 15.04 9.15
N ARG A 72 3.41 14.36 9.64
CA ARG A 72 2.94 14.54 11.02
C ARG A 72 4.01 14.14 12.04
N LEU A 73 4.70 13.02 11.80
CA LEU A 73 5.80 12.57 12.64
C LEU A 73 6.97 13.56 12.60
N ALA A 74 7.40 13.98 11.41
CA ALA A 74 8.50 14.93 11.24
C ALA A 74 8.20 16.25 11.96
N ASN A 75 6.99 16.81 11.82
CA ASN A 75 6.60 18.04 12.50
C ASN A 75 6.56 17.87 14.03
N ALA A 76 6.16 16.70 14.53
CA ALA A 76 6.14 16.43 15.97
C ALA A 76 7.57 16.35 16.53
N LEU A 77 8.50 15.72 15.79
CA LEU A 77 9.92 15.66 16.15
C LEU A 77 10.56 17.05 16.10
N ASP A 78 10.33 17.84 15.05
CA ASP A 78 10.80 19.23 14.92
C ASP A 78 10.25 20.13 16.05
N GLY A 79 8.98 19.96 16.42
CA GLY A 79 8.39 20.64 17.58
C GLY A 79 9.12 20.30 18.88
N LYS A 80 9.43 19.01 19.11
CA LYS A 80 10.18 18.57 20.30
C LYS A 80 11.65 18.95 20.27
N SER A 81 12.26 18.99 19.09
CA SER A 81 13.62 19.49 18.88
C SER A 81 13.77 20.92 19.40
N ARG A 82 12.81 21.80 19.04
CA ARG A 82 12.77 23.19 19.53
C ARG A 82 12.50 23.30 21.02
N GLU A 83 11.56 22.50 21.55
CA GLU A 83 11.26 22.45 22.99
C GLU A 83 12.50 22.06 23.82
N PHE A 84 13.33 21.15 23.31
CA PHE A 84 14.50 20.61 24.01
C PHE A 84 15.82 21.24 23.58
N ALA A 85 15.81 22.35 22.84
CA ALA A 85 17.01 23.02 22.35
C ALA A 85 18.00 23.41 23.47
N ALA A 86 17.50 23.76 24.65
CA ALA A 86 18.32 24.16 25.80
C ALA A 86 18.71 23.00 26.74
N VAL A 87 18.21 21.78 26.51
CA VAL A 87 18.46 20.62 27.40
C VAL A 87 19.77 19.95 27.01
N VAL A 88 20.86 20.22 27.73
CA VAL A 88 22.16 19.59 27.50
C VAL A 88 22.20 18.16 28.06
N LYS A 89 22.72 17.21 27.26
CA LYS A 89 22.92 15.80 27.62
C LYS A 89 24.28 15.29 27.13
N MET A 90 24.71 14.15 27.66
CA MET A 90 25.88 13.43 27.16
C MET A 90 25.55 12.72 25.85
N GLY A 91 26.27 13.00 24.78
CA GLY A 91 26.23 12.21 23.55
C GLY A 91 26.84 10.83 23.78
N ARG A 92 26.39 9.82 23.02
CA ARG A 92 26.96 8.46 23.10
C ARG A 92 27.30 7.89 21.74
N THR A 93 28.51 7.38 21.58
CA THR A 93 28.97 6.65 20.40
C THR A 93 29.43 5.28 20.84
N GLN A 94 28.97 4.22 20.16
CA GLN A 94 29.17 2.83 20.63
C GLN A 94 28.69 2.61 22.08
N LEU A 95 27.65 3.35 22.49
CA LEU A 95 27.10 3.39 23.85
C LEU A 95 28.08 3.92 24.93
N GLN A 96 29.26 4.39 24.55
CA GLN A 96 30.20 5.07 25.46
C GLN A 96 29.96 6.57 25.46
N ASP A 97 30.24 7.22 26.59
CA ASP A 97 30.14 8.67 26.73
C ASP A 97 31.09 9.38 25.74
N ALA A 98 30.56 10.38 25.04
CA ALA A 98 31.25 11.15 24.04
C ALA A 98 31.31 12.63 24.46
N VAL A 99 30.92 13.55 23.58
CA VAL A 99 30.86 14.99 23.87
C VAL A 99 29.43 15.45 24.17
N PRO A 100 29.24 16.52 24.97
CA PRO A 100 27.91 17.08 25.22
C PRO A 100 27.22 17.55 23.94
N ILE A 101 25.92 17.30 23.85
CA ILE A 101 24.99 17.81 22.83
C ILE A 101 23.71 18.31 23.51
N SER A 102 22.87 19.06 22.82
CA SER A 102 21.49 19.28 23.28
C SER A 102 20.59 18.12 22.85
N LEU A 103 19.57 17.81 23.64
CA LEU A 103 18.52 16.86 23.26
C LEU A 103 17.75 17.35 22.02
N GLY A 104 17.64 18.67 21.83
CA GLY A 104 17.10 19.25 20.60
C GLY A 104 17.91 18.85 19.36
N GLN A 105 19.25 18.85 19.41
CA GLN A 105 20.10 18.43 18.28
C GLN A 105 19.96 16.94 17.91
N GLU A 106 19.50 16.09 18.82
CA GLU A 106 19.29 14.66 18.58
C GLU A 106 17.95 14.36 17.90
N LEU A 107 16.98 15.30 17.97
CA LEU A 107 15.61 15.17 17.47
C LEU A 107 15.40 15.95 16.18
#